data_AF-A0A7Y3L4U1-F1
#
_entry.id   AF-A0A7Y3L4U1-F1
#
_cell.length_a   1.000
_cell.length_b   1.000
_cell.length_c   1.000
_cell.angle_alpha   90.00
_cell.angle_beta   90.00
_cell.angle_gamma   90.00
#
_symmetry.space_group_name_H-M   'P 1'
#
loop_
_entity.id
_entity.type
_entity.pdbx_description
1 polymer ?
#
loop_
_entity_poly.entity_id
_entity_poly.type
_entity_poly.pdbx_seq_one_letter_code
_entity_poly.pdbx_strand_id
1 'polypeptide(L)'
;MNIRWTPGLAVLTLAACGGIGSGVSQLQADPLYKAAEAVRAAPDCAVASGLGRSLPVPAHGGGYAVLLYPVLISPSKSDALTPQYRADFAVDGPNAAARCVKIASGAALSLGPAVPPGVSNRDYYAAEASLFAVLPKLCERYRRGSPTALDREEASAFFDAFQRIAEPGLAPYYYRLNPEFWEWLRAAGGRSLAKPATP
;
A
#
# COMPACT_ATOMS: atom_id res chain seq x y z
N MET A 1 18.18 48.23 49.67
CA MET A 1 18.53 47.67 48.34
C MET A 1 18.03 46.24 48.30
N ASN A 2 16.97 45.97 47.54
CA ASN A 2 16.35 44.64 47.43
C ASN A 2 16.77 44.02 46.09
N ILE A 3 17.53 42.92 46.14
CA ILE A 3 17.90 42.13 44.96
C ILE A 3 16.89 40.99 44.85
N ARG A 4 16.01 41.05 43.84
CA ARG A 4 15.11 39.94 43.48
C ARG A 4 15.82 39.07 42.45
N TRP A 5 16.05 37.81 42.78
CA TRP A 5 16.49 36.76 41.84
C TRP A 5 15.27 36.06 41.25
N THR A 6 15.14 36.05 39.93
CA THR A 6 14.21 35.20 39.18
C THR A 6 14.97 33.98 38.66
N PRO A 7 14.58 32.74 39.00
CA PRO A 7 15.12 31.55 38.35
C PRO A 7 14.45 31.39 36.98
N GLY A 8 15.22 31.57 35.92
CA GLY A 8 14.83 31.16 34.57
C GLY A 8 14.83 29.64 34.46
N LEU A 9 13.64 29.04 34.41
CA LEU A 9 13.47 27.64 34.02
C LEU A 9 13.74 27.52 32.52
N ALA A 10 14.96 27.09 32.17
CA ALA A 10 15.25 26.57 30.85
C ALA A 10 14.64 25.16 30.74
N VAL A 11 13.48 25.05 30.10
CA VAL A 11 12.92 23.76 29.70
C VAL A 11 13.70 23.27 28.49
N LEU A 12 14.71 22.43 28.74
CA LEU A 12 15.35 21.62 27.70
C LEU A 12 14.33 20.57 27.21
N THR A 13 13.71 20.82 26.07
CA THR A 13 12.97 19.80 25.35
C THR A 13 13.99 18.83 24.74
N LEU A 14 14.24 17.71 25.42
CA LEU A 14 15.00 16.60 24.83
C LEU A 14 14.25 16.10 23.59
N ALA A 15 14.86 16.33 22.42
CA ALA A 15 14.45 15.73 21.17
C ALA A 15 14.48 14.20 21.31
N ALA A 16 13.33 13.58 21.12
CA ALA A 16 13.17 12.14 21.13
C ALA A 16 14.05 11.51 20.04
N CYS A 17 15.05 10.73 20.46
CA CYS A 17 15.67 9.71 19.61
C CYS A 17 14.59 8.66 19.28
N GLY A 18 13.87 8.87 18.18
CA GLY A 18 12.82 8.00 17.66
C GLY A 18 13.39 6.63 17.31
N GLY A 19 13.21 5.69 18.24
CA GLY A 19 13.51 4.29 18.06
C GLY A 19 12.72 3.70 16.90
N ILE A 20 13.38 2.81 16.17
CA ILE A 20 12.91 2.09 14.98
C ILE A 20 11.58 1.32 15.23
N GLY A 21 11.16 1.15 16.49
CA GLY A 21 9.91 0.49 16.89
C GLY A 21 8.61 1.27 16.62
N SER A 22 8.65 2.58 16.36
CA SER A 22 7.41 3.37 16.20
C SER A 22 6.67 3.09 14.90
N GLY A 23 7.38 2.84 13.78
CA GLY A 23 6.76 2.70 12.46
C GLY A 23 5.92 1.42 12.28
N VAL A 24 6.47 0.28 12.71
CA VAL A 24 5.76 -1.02 12.62
C VAL A 24 4.55 -1.04 13.55
N SER A 25 4.70 -0.52 14.77
CA SER A 25 3.60 -0.45 15.75
C SER A 25 2.46 0.45 15.27
N GLN A 26 2.78 1.56 14.62
CA GLN A 26 1.78 2.46 14.04
C GLN A 26 1.05 1.81 12.85
N LEU A 27 1.78 1.12 11.98
CA LEU A 27 1.19 0.38 10.85
C LEU A 27 0.24 -0.72 11.34
N GLN A 28 0.62 -1.47 12.37
CA GLN A 28 -0.22 -2.52 12.96
C GLN A 28 -1.50 -1.97 13.63
N ALA A 29 -1.53 -0.70 14.01
CA ALA A 29 -2.71 -0.06 14.56
C ALA A 29 -3.69 0.44 13.46
N ASP A 30 -3.20 0.64 12.24
CA ASP A 30 -3.97 1.19 11.12
C ASP A 30 -5.14 0.26 10.70
N PRO A 31 -6.38 0.76 10.64
CA PRO A 31 -7.55 -0.05 10.27
C PRO A 31 -7.48 -0.64 8.86
N LEU A 32 -6.93 0.11 7.89
CA LEU A 32 -6.78 -0.38 6.52
C LEU A 32 -5.72 -1.48 6.44
N TYR A 33 -4.63 -1.33 7.18
CA TYR A 33 -3.62 -2.39 7.30
C TYR A 33 -4.22 -3.66 7.90
N LYS A 34 -4.95 -3.55 9.01
CA LYS A 34 -5.64 -4.71 9.63
C LYS A 34 -6.63 -5.38 8.68
N ALA A 35 -7.43 -4.60 7.97
CA ALA A 35 -8.39 -5.13 7.00
C ALA A 35 -7.69 -5.87 5.85
N ALA A 36 -6.60 -5.30 5.31
CA ALA A 36 -5.82 -5.93 4.26
C ALA A 36 -5.15 -7.24 4.74
N GLU A 37 -4.65 -7.28 5.98
CA GLU A 37 -4.10 -8.49 6.58
C GLU A 37 -5.16 -9.56 6.84
N ALA A 38 -6.35 -9.17 7.32
CA ALA A 38 -7.46 -10.10 7.53
C ALA A 38 -7.89 -10.78 6.23
N VAL A 39 -7.93 -10.03 5.12
CA VAL A 39 -8.21 -10.55 3.78
C VAL A 39 -7.14 -11.53 3.32
N ARG A 40 -5.86 -11.21 3.52
CA ARG A 40 -4.73 -12.10 3.18
C ARG A 40 -4.73 -13.39 4.00
N ALA A 41 -5.25 -13.35 5.22
CA ALA A 41 -5.37 -14.50 6.12
C ALA A 41 -6.70 -15.28 5.95
N ALA A 42 -7.63 -14.81 5.12
CA ALA A 42 -8.94 -15.45 4.97
C ALA A 42 -8.81 -16.84 4.32
N PRO A 43 -9.46 -17.89 4.87
CA PRO A 43 -9.30 -19.27 4.41
C PRO A 43 -9.84 -19.49 2.99
N ASP A 44 -10.91 -18.79 2.61
CA ASP A 44 -11.49 -18.85 1.26
C ASP A 44 -10.60 -18.17 0.21
N CYS A 45 -9.62 -17.41 0.70
CA CYS A 45 -8.59 -16.72 -0.06
C CYS A 45 -7.21 -17.32 0.22
N ALA A 46 -7.14 -18.51 0.86
CA ALA A 46 -5.93 -19.04 1.47
C ALA A 46 -4.78 -19.13 0.46
N VAL A 47 -3.90 -18.15 0.59
CA VAL A 47 -2.62 -18.10 -0.07
C VAL A 47 -1.56 -17.70 0.95
N ALA A 48 -0.75 -18.69 1.37
CA ALA A 48 0.49 -18.55 2.11
C ALA A 48 1.35 -17.41 1.56
N SER A 49 1.21 -16.26 2.21
CA SER A 49 2.00 -15.05 2.00
C SER A 49 3.37 -15.21 2.65
N GLY A 50 4.17 -16.17 2.18
CA GLY A 50 5.59 -16.21 2.51
C GLY A 50 6.43 -15.27 1.64
N LEU A 51 5.97 -15.01 0.41
CA LEU A 51 6.75 -14.34 -0.63
C LEU A 51 5.87 -13.31 -1.35
N GLY A 52 6.16 -12.02 -1.12
CA GLY A 52 5.46 -10.88 -1.75
C GLY A 52 4.19 -10.44 -1.00
N ARG A 53 4.09 -9.13 -0.71
CA ARG A 53 2.89 -8.51 -0.14
C ARG A 53 2.37 -7.49 -1.12
N SER A 54 1.24 -7.76 -1.75
CA SER A 54 0.61 -6.75 -2.59
C SER A 54 0.09 -5.61 -1.70
N LEU A 55 0.43 -4.36 -2.03
CA LEU A 55 -0.15 -3.14 -1.48
C LEU A 55 -1.65 -3.01 -1.82
N PRO A 56 -2.48 -2.46 -0.93
CA PRO A 56 -3.86 -2.15 -1.27
C PRO A 56 -3.93 -0.94 -2.22
N VAL A 57 -4.91 -0.97 -3.12
CA VAL A 57 -5.25 0.16 -4.02
C VAL A 57 -6.78 0.35 -4.05
N PRO A 58 -7.30 1.52 -4.47
CA PRO A 58 -8.74 1.71 -4.56
C PRO A 58 -9.35 0.75 -5.59
N ALA A 59 -10.43 0.05 -5.23
CA ALA A 59 -11.16 -0.81 -6.15
C ALA A 59 -12.13 0.02 -7.02
N HIS A 60 -12.37 -0.43 -8.27
CA HIS A 60 -13.26 0.26 -9.22
C HIS A 60 -14.72 0.42 -8.70
N GLY A 61 -15.19 -0.49 -7.84
CA GLY A 61 -16.53 -0.45 -7.24
C GLY A 61 -16.61 0.20 -5.85
N GLY A 62 -15.53 0.85 -5.39
CA GLY A 62 -15.38 1.33 -4.02
C GLY A 62 -14.70 0.32 -3.09
N GLY A 63 -14.24 0.80 -1.94
CA GLY A 63 -13.36 0.03 -1.05
C GLY A 63 -11.94 -0.10 -1.63
N TYR A 64 -11.31 -1.24 -1.37
CA TYR A 64 -9.91 -1.50 -1.68
C TYR A 64 -9.76 -2.88 -2.33
N ALA A 65 -8.70 -3.04 -3.11
CA ALA A 65 -8.31 -4.30 -3.74
C ALA A 65 -6.87 -4.66 -3.37
N VAL A 66 -6.61 -5.95 -3.17
CA VAL A 66 -5.27 -6.54 -3.07
C VAL A 66 -5.13 -7.70 -4.05
N LEU A 67 -3.90 -7.98 -4.46
CA LEU A 67 -3.53 -9.15 -5.26
C LEU A 67 -3.06 -10.28 -4.34
N LEU A 68 -3.37 -11.51 -4.73
CA LEU A 68 -3.14 -12.72 -3.93
C LEU A 68 -2.46 -13.80 -4.79
N TYR A 69 -1.45 -14.47 -4.23
CA TYR A 69 -0.54 -15.39 -4.94
C TYR A 69 -0.71 -16.84 -4.48
N PRO A 70 -0.93 -17.83 -5.36
CA PRO A 70 -1.13 -19.23 -4.98
C PRO A 70 0.00 -19.76 -4.06
N VAL A 71 -0.35 -20.59 -3.06
CA VAL A 71 0.66 -21.36 -2.31
C VAL A 71 1.23 -22.42 -3.22
N LEU A 72 2.49 -22.28 -3.62
CA LEU A 72 3.18 -23.41 -4.22
C LEU A 72 3.95 -24.18 -3.15
N ILE A 73 3.47 -25.41 -2.88
CA ILE A 73 4.17 -26.41 -2.08
C ILE A 73 5.36 -27.01 -2.86
N SER A 74 5.49 -26.73 -4.17
CA SER A 74 6.67 -27.12 -4.97
C SER A 74 6.85 -26.19 -6.19
N PRO A 75 8.05 -25.65 -6.45
CA PRO A 75 8.23 -24.64 -7.48
C PRO A 75 8.53 -25.28 -8.84
N SER A 76 7.58 -25.26 -9.77
CA SER A 76 7.95 -24.82 -11.12
C SER A 76 8.12 -23.30 -11.03
N LYS A 77 9.33 -22.80 -11.30
CA LYS A 77 9.76 -21.42 -10.99
C LYS A 77 8.92 -20.31 -11.64
N SER A 78 8.11 -20.61 -12.65
CA SER A 78 7.33 -19.62 -13.42
C SER A 78 5.93 -19.34 -12.85
N ASP A 79 5.25 -20.36 -12.31
CA ASP A 79 3.84 -20.23 -11.92
C ASP A 79 3.68 -19.72 -10.47
N ALA A 80 4.76 -19.82 -9.70
CA ALA A 80 4.82 -19.46 -8.27
C ALA A 80 4.66 -17.96 -7.98
N LEU A 81 4.77 -17.14 -9.01
CA LEU A 81 5.12 -15.72 -8.87
C LEU A 81 4.06 -14.77 -9.42
N THR A 82 2.94 -15.32 -9.87
CA THR A 82 1.87 -14.58 -10.54
C THR A 82 0.67 -14.42 -9.62
N PRO A 83 0.13 -13.21 -9.44
CA PRO A 83 -1.11 -13.07 -8.69
C PRO A 83 -2.22 -13.81 -9.45
N GLN A 84 -2.87 -14.76 -8.79
CA GLN A 84 -3.96 -15.55 -9.38
C GLN A 84 -5.32 -15.08 -8.90
N TYR A 85 -5.36 -14.34 -7.79
CA TYR A 85 -6.59 -13.84 -7.23
C TYR A 85 -6.49 -12.35 -6.95
N ARG A 86 -7.63 -11.69 -7.00
CA ARG A 86 -7.87 -10.36 -6.48
C ARG A 86 -8.86 -10.50 -5.33
N ALA A 87 -8.64 -9.76 -4.26
CA ALA A 87 -9.58 -9.68 -3.16
C ALA A 87 -10.02 -8.23 -2.98
N ASP A 88 -11.33 -8.00 -3.06
CA ASP A 88 -11.96 -6.71 -2.76
C ASP A 88 -12.44 -6.68 -1.31
N PHE A 89 -12.24 -5.56 -0.62
CA PHE A 89 -12.58 -5.40 0.79
C PHE A 89 -12.89 -3.95 1.18
N ALA A 90 -13.50 -3.78 2.34
CA ALA A 90 -13.78 -2.49 2.97
C ALA A 90 -13.18 -2.46 4.40
N VAL A 91 -12.88 -1.28 4.91
CA VAL A 91 -12.37 -1.10 6.29
C VAL A 91 -13.48 -1.30 7.32
N ASP A 92 -14.66 -0.75 7.04
CA ASP A 92 -15.84 -0.78 7.92
C ASP A 92 -16.97 -1.57 7.25
N GLY A 93 -17.09 -2.88 7.52
CA GLY A 93 -18.21 -3.65 6.99
C GLY A 93 -18.32 -5.10 7.50
N PRO A 94 -19.54 -5.58 7.84
CA PRO A 94 -19.79 -6.96 8.28
C PRO A 94 -19.63 -8.01 7.15
N ASN A 95 -19.42 -7.55 5.91
CA ASN A 95 -19.09 -8.36 4.74
C ASN A 95 -17.63 -8.17 4.30
N ALA A 96 -16.71 -8.04 5.26
CA ALA A 96 -15.27 -8.18 5.05
C ALA A 96 -14.87 -9.61 4.57
N ALA A 97 -15.85 -10.47 4.28
CA ALA A 97 -15.66 -11.68 3.48
C ALA A 97 -15.18 -11.26 2.10
N ALA A 98 -13.86 -11.22 1.96
CA ALA A 98 -13.18 -10.81 0.75
C ALA A 98 -13.73 -11.60 -0.42
N ARG A 99 -14.26 -10.91 -1.44
CA ARG A 99 -14.63 -11.60 -2.68
C ARG A 99 -13.33 -11.90 -3.42
N CYS A 100 -12.81 -13.09 -3.19
CA CYS A 100 -11.63 -13.58 -3.88
C CYS A 100 -12.04 -14.06 -5.28
N VAL A 101 -11.69 -13.25 -6.27
CA VAL A 101 -11.98 -13.50 -7.67
C VAL A 101 -10.70 -13.95 -8.35
N LYS A 102 -10.75 -15.09 -9.04
CA LYS A 102 -9.64 -15.53 -9.89
C LYS A 102 -9.46 -14.54 -11.02
N ILE A 103 -8.25 -14.01 -11.18
CA ILE A 103 -7.92 -13.08 -12.26
C ILE A 103 -7.27 -13.84 -13.41
N ALA A 104 -7.56 -13.41 -14.64
CA ALA A 104 -6.85 -13.88 -15.83
C ALA A 104 -5.44 -13.30 -15.79
N SER A 105 -4.55 -13.99 -15.08
CA SER A 105 -3.16 -13.61 -15.04
C SER A 105 -2.40 -14.28 -16.17
N GLY A 106 -1.79 -13.46 -17.03
CA GLY A 106 -0.59 -13.93 -17.76
C GLY A 106 0.50 -14.21 -16.74
N ALA A 107 1.55 -14.97 -17.07
CA ALA A 107 2.64 -15.16 -16.12
C ALA A 107 3.24 -13.80 -15.72
N ALA A 108 3.21 -13.43 -14.45
CA ALA A 108 4.13 -12.44 -13.92
C ALA A 108 5.51 -13.09 -13.94
N LEU A 109 6.38 -12.59 -14.81
CA LEU A 109 7.63 -13.25 -15.16
C LEU A 109 8.68 -13.25 -14.02
N SER A 110 8.39 -12.60 -12.90
CA SER A 110 9.22 -12.61 -11.69
C SER A 110 8.47 -12.01 -10.51
N LEU A 111 8.50 -12.67 -9.33
CA LEU A 111 8.30 -11.96 -8.07
C LEU A 111 9.44 -10.94 -7.97
N GLY A 112 9.10 -9.71 -7.61
CA GLY A 112 10.09 -8.86 -6.98
C GLY A 112 10.44 -9.46 -5.61
N PRO A 113 11.63 -9.22 -5.09
CA PRO A 113 11.91 -9.57 -3.69
C PRO A 113 10.90 -8.87 -2.77
N ALA A 114 10.52 -9.52 -1.67
CA ALA A 114 9.57 -8.95 -0.69
C ALA A 114 9.97 -7.54 -0.22
N VAL A 115 11.26 -7.24 -0.25
CA VAL A 115 11.83 -5.90 -0.15
C VAL A 115 12.68 -5.66 -1.40
N PRO A 116 12.42 -4.60 -2.21
CA PRO A 116 13.21 -4.30 -3.40
C PRO A 116 14.72 -4.24 -3.13
N PRO A 117 15.59 -4.68 -4.06
CA PRO A 117 17.03 -4.67 -3.85
C PRO A 117 17.52 -3.25 -3.51
N GLY A 118 18.33 -3.13 -2.46
CA GLY A 118 18.85 -1.83 -2.01
C GLY A 118 17.89 -1.01 -1.13
N VAL A 119 16.68 -1.49 -0.86
CA VAL A 119 15.78 -0.90 0.15
C VAL A 119 16.02 -1.61 1.48
N SER A 120 16.27 -0.85 2.55
CA SER A 120 16.38 -1.44 3.89
C SER A 120 14.99 -1.82 4.42
N ASN A 121 14.89 -2.80 5.32
CA ASN A 121 13.62 -3.13 5.98
C ASN A 121 12.99 -1.90 6.65
N ARG A 122 13.81 -1.02 7.23
CA ARG A 122 13.35 0.22 7.85
C ARG A 122 12.69 1.14 6.82
N ASP A 123 13.34 1.35 5.68
CA ASP A 123 12.82 2.22 4.62
C ASP A 123 11.56 1.62 3.98
N TYR A 124 11.52 0.30 3.85
CA TYR A 124 10.34 -0.43 3.39
C TYR A 124 9.14 -0.16 4.30
N TYR A 125 9.25 -0.41 5.61
CA TYR A 125 8.14 -0.21 6.54
C TYR A 125 7.77 1.28 6.71
N ALA A 126 8.73 2.20 6.57
CA ALA A 126 8.44 3.64 6.57
C ALA A 126 7.63 4.07 5.32
N ALA A 127 7.98 3.55 4.14
CA ALA A 127 7.22 3.78 2.92
C ALA A 127 5.84 3.11 2.98
N GLU A 128 5.75 1.90 3.54
CA GLU A 128 4.48 1.20 3.75
C GLU A 128 3.57 2.02 4.68
N ALA A 129 4.07 2.46 5.83
CA ALA A 129 3.33 3.33 6.75
C ALA A 129 2.86 4.64 6.08
N SER A 130 3.72 5.24 5.24
CA SER A 130 3.35 6.46 4.49
C SER A 130 2.23 6.18 3.49
N LEU A 131 2.27 5.04 2.80
CA LEU A 131 1.22 4.64 1.86
C LEU A 131 -0.12 4.44 2.59
N PHE A 132 -0.14 3.68 3.69
CA PHE A 132 -1.35 3.43 4.46
C PHE A 132 -1.94 4.71 5.06
N ALA A 133 -1.10 5.66 5.50
CA ALA A 133 -1.56 6.94 6.02
C ALA A 133 -2.24 7.84 4.98
N VAL A 134 -1.79 7.80 3.72
CA VAL A 134 -2.28 8.69 2.64
C VAL A 134 -3.45 8.07 1.87
N LEU A 135 -3.43 6.75 1.68
CA LEU A 135 -4.35 6.06 0.78
C LEU A 135 -5.85 6.30 1.09
N PRO A 136 -6.35 6.29 2.34
CA PRO A 136 -7.76 6.56 2.62
C PRO A 136 -8.24 7.94 2.15
N LYS A 137 -7.44 8.99 2.38
CA LYS A 137 -7.74 10.36 1.92
C LYS A 137 -7.73 10.44 0.40
N LEU A 138 -6.76 9.78 -0.22
CA LEU A 138 -6.65 9.72 -1.68
C LEU A 138 -7.84 8.98 -2.30
N CYS A 139 -8.31 7.89 -1.69
CA CYS A 139 -9.52 7.17 -2.10
C CYS A 139 -10.76 8.05 -2.00
N GLU A 140 -10.90 8.87 -0.96
CA GLU A 140 -12.00 9.84 -0.85
C GLU A 140 -11.93 10.89 -1.98
N ARG A 141 -10.75 11.46 -2.22
CA ARG A 141 -10.52 12.44 -3.30
C ARG A 141 -10.86 11.87 -4.67
N TYR A 142 -10.36 10.67 -4.98
CA TYR A 142 -10.66 9.94 -6.22
C TYR A 142 -12.18 9.73 -6.40
N ARG A 143 -12.90 9.34 -5.34
CA ARG A 143 -14.37 9.14 -5.41
C ARG A 143 -15.16 10.42 -5.66
N ARG A 144 -14.62 11.60 -5.38
CA ARG A 144 -15.26 12.89 -5.72
C ARG A 144 -15.16 13.22 -7.21
N GLY A 145 -14.40 12.46 -7.99
CA GLY A 145 -14.25 12.65 -9.43
C GLY A 145 -12.97 13.42 -9.78
N SER A 146 -13.08 14.47 -10.57
CA SER A 146 -11.92 15.17 -11.15
C SER A 146 -10.93 15.68 -10.10
N PRO A 147 -9.61 15.48 -10.30
CA PRO A 147 -8.61 15.96 -9.36
C PRO A 147 -8.52 17.49 -9.37
N THR A 148 -8.17 18.03 -8.21
CA THR A 148 -7.96 19.45 -7.94
C THR A 148 -6.47 19.74 -7.73
N ALA A 149 -6.07 21.02 -7.76
CA ALA A 149 -4.69 21.40 -7.49
C ALA A 149 -4.20 20.98 -6.09
N LEU A 150 -5.12 20.87 -5.12
CA LEU A 150 -4.82 20.43 -3.75
C LEU A 150 -4.53 18.92 -3.65
N ASP A 151 -4.82 18.13 -4.69
CA ASP A 151 -4.58 16.69 -4.72
C ASP A 151 -3.16 16.33 -5.14
N ARG A 152 -2.41 17.28 -5.71
CA ARG A 152 -1.09 17.03 -6.30
C ARG A 152 -0.07 16.46 -5.33
N GLU A 153 0.04 17.06 -4.14
CA GLU A 153 1.05 16.67 -3.15
C GLU A 153 0.80 15.24 -2.64
N GLU A 154 -0.43 14.94 -2.22
CA GLU A 154 -0.80 13.61 -1.73
C GLU A 154 -0.74 12.55 -2.83
N ALA A 155 -1.16 12.87 -4.06
CA ALA A 155 -1.03 11.98 -5.20
C ALA A 155 0.45 11.64 -5.50
N SER A 156 1.33 12.64 -5.42
CA SER A 156 2.77 12.45 -5.63
C SER A 156 3.39 11.61 -4.51
N ALA A 157 3.07 11.93 -3.25
CA ALA A 157 3.56 11.19 -2.08
C ALA A 157 3.10 9.73 -2.10
N PHE A 158 1.84 9.47 -2.45
CA PHE A 158 1.34 8.11 -2.65
C PHE A 158 2.11 7.39 -3.75
N PHE A 159 2.28 8.01 -4.92
CA PHE A 159 2.93 7.35 -6.05
C PHE A 159 4.42 7.10 -5.79
N ASP A 160 5.12 7.99 -5.07
CA ASP A 160 6.49 7.78 -4.63
C ASP A 160 6.62 6.63 -3.63
N ALA A 161 5.77 6.60 -2.61
CA ALA A 161 5.74 5.49 -1.67
C ALA A 161 5.46 4.17 -2.41
N PHE A 162 4.44 4.16 -3.27
CA PHE A 162 4.05 3.00 -4.07
C PHE A 162 5.20 2.50 -4.95
N GLN A 163 5.84 3.35 -5.74
CA GLN A 163 6.96 2.94 -6.62
C GLN A 163 8.16 2.39 -5.84
N ARG A 164 8.37 2.84 -4.60
CA ARG A 164 9.49 2.42 -3.78
C ARG A 164 9.36 0.99 -3.26
N ILE A 165 8.14 0.55 -2.98
CA ILE A 165 7.89 -0.76 -2.33
C ILE A 165 7.05 -1.71 -3.17
N ALA A 166 6.36 -1.25 -4.21
CA ALA A 166 5.66 -2.12 -5.14
C ALA A 166 6.67 -2.89 -6.00
N GLU A 167 6.43 -4.18 -6.17
CA GLU A 167 7.24 -4.99 -7.08
C GLU A 167 6.99 -4.56 -8.54
N PRO A 168 8.03 -4.21 -9.32
CA PRO A 168 7.84 -3.71 -10.69
C PRO A 168 7.05 -4.67 -11.59
N GLY A 169 7.23 -5.98 -11.42
CA GLY A 169 6.50 -7.02 -12.16
C GLY A 169 4.99 -7.00 -11.94
N LEU A 170 4.52 -6.35 -10.87
CA LEU A 170 3.10 -6.24 -10.53
C LEU A 170 2.42 -5.01 -11.10
N ALA A 171 3.17 -4.02 -11.60
CA ALA A 171 2.60 -2.78 -12.11
C ALA A 171 1.46 -3.00 -13.14
N PRO A 172 1.55 -3.96 -14.09
CA PRO A 172 0.45 -4.26 -15.01
C PRO A 172 -0.82 -4.78 -14.32
N TYR A 173 -0.68 -5.48 -13.19
CA TYR A 173 -1.81 -6.02 -12.43
C TYR A 173 -2.47 -4.92 -11.62
N TYR A 174 -1.65 -4.10 -10.94
CA TYR A 174 -2.13 -2.92 -10.24
C TYR A 174 -2.89 -1.98 -11.17
N TYR A 175 -2.35 -1.73 -12.37
CA TYR A 175 -3.05 -0.92 -13.36
C TYR A 175 -4.43 -1.50 -13.69
N ARG A 176 -4.51 -2.82 -13.92
CA ARG A 176 -5.76 -3.53 -14.24
C ARG A 176 -6.78 -3.58 -13.10
N LEU A 177 -6.35 -3.47 -11.83
CA LEU A 177 -7.29 -3.44 -10.69
C LEU A 177 -8.23 -2.23 -10.76
N ASN A 178 -7.68 -1.08 -11.15
CA ASN A 178 -8.43 0.17 -11.30
C ASN A 178 -7.73 1.15 -12.25
N PRO A 179 -7.91 1.00 -13.58
CA PRO A 179 -7.29 1.89 -14.57
C PRO A 179 -7.62 3.37 -14.35
N GLU A 180 -8.86 3.66 -13.96
CA GLU A 180 -9.34 5.03 -13.75
C GLU A 180 -8.61 5.74 -12.61
N PHE A 181 -8.31 5.02 -11.53
CA PHE A 181 -7.53 5.59 -10.43
C PHE A 181 -6.11 5.97 -10.87
N TRP A 182 -5.46 5.16 -11.70
CA TRP A 182 -4.13 5.48 -12.20
C TRP A 182 -4.13 6.64 -13.19
N GLU A 183 -5.18 6.79 -13.99
CA GLU A 183 -5.35 7.96 -14.85
C GLU A 183 -5.71 9.21 -14.03
N TRP A 184 -6.50 9.05 -12.97
CA TRP A 184 -6.77 10.11 -12.00
C TRP A 184 -5.48 10.60 -11.32
N LEU A 185 -4.60 9.67 -10.91
CA LEU A 185 -3.27 10.00 -10.38
C LEU A 185 -2.42 10.76 -11.40
N ARG A 186 -2.50 10.38 -12.69
CA ARG A 186 -1.81 11.12 -13.77
C ARG A 186 -2.28 12.55 -13.83
N ALA A 187 -3.58 12.77 -13.76
CA ALA A 187 -4.16 14.11 -13.81
C ALA A 187 -3.87 14.92 -12.54
N ALA A 188 -3.85 14.30 -11.36
CA ALA A 188 -3.57 14.95 -10.08
C ALA A 188 -2.09 15.31 -9.89
N GLY A 189 -1.20 14.34 -10.10
CA GLY A 189 0.22 14.41 -9.74
C GLY A 189 1.19 14.33 -10.94
N GLY A 190 0.69 14.24 -12.17
CA GLY A 190 1.51 14.09 -13.38
C GLY A 190 2.14 12.71 -13.57
N ARG A 191 1.81 11.74 -12.71
CA ARG A 191 2.45 10.41 -12.66
C ARG A 191 1.42 9.29 -12.56
N SER A 192 1.74 8.16 -13.14
CA SER A 192 0.86 7.00 -13.23
C SER A 192 1.65 5.76 -13.58
N LEU A 193 1.08 4.58 -13.33
CA LEU A 193 1.65 3.34 -13.84
C LEU A 193 1.53 3.32 -15.37
N ALA A 194 2.48 2.64 -16.00
CA ALA A 194 2.41 2.42 -17.43
C ALA A 194 1.17 1.59 -17.76
N LYS A 195 0.43 2.01 -18.79
CA LYS A 195 -0.68 1.22 -19.33
C LYS A 195 -0.10 -0.09 -19.86
N PRO A 196 -0.59 -1.26 -19.43
CA PRO A 196 -0.18 -2.52 -20.03
C PRO A 196 -0.60 -2.53 -21.50
N ALA A 197 0.22 -3.13 -22.36
CA ALA A 197 -0.18 -3.38 -23.75
C ALA A 197 -1.48 -4.18 -23.76
N THR A 198 -2.41 -3.82 -24.65
CA THR A 198 -3.59 -4.64 -24.91
C THR A 198 -3.11 -5.97 -25.50
N PRO A 199 -3.52 -7.12 -24.94
CA PRO A 199 -3.17 -8.42 -25.49
C PRO A 199 -3.65 -8.61 -26.92
#